data_AF-A0A2T5JV93-F1
#
_entry.id   AF-A0A2T5JV93-F1
#
_cell.length_a   1.000
_cell.length_b   1.000
_cell.length_c   1.000
_cell.angle_alpha   90.00
_cell.angle_beta   90.00
_cell.angle_gamma   90.00
#
_symmetry.space_group_name_H-M   'P 1'
#
loop_
_entity.id
_entity.type
_entity.pdbx_description
1 polymer ?
#
loop_
_entity_poly.entity_id
_entity_poly.type
_entity_poly.pdbx_seq_one_letter_code
_entity_poly.pdbx_strand_id
1 'polypeptide(L)'
;MAQECPAAVPFATADSLDDLAARCGVTADAILRANGASSEAELHDAGAVAIPGRNDDTEGSLLVQAGEVLEDTAREAGAVAAEAGDAAADHLAGTEFGQSLRYAIDQPSAHGATMLVTRTSPGRFQIEVSGLRAGQEVTVTAFRRGELLALDAAVADGALTAHLMLPGLDEEEQAAFVLEAREEDLRLTATSPDG
;
A
#
# COMPACT_ATOMS: atom_id res chain seq x y z
N MET A 1 49.70 -13.47 -22.24
CA MET A 1 48.98 -12.19 -22.39
C MET A 1 47.95 -12.45 -23.47
N ALA A 2 46.65 -12.49 -23.13
CA ALA A 2 45.62 -12.74 -24.14
C ALA A 2 45.59 -11.56 -25.10
N GLN A 3 45.75 -11.82 -26.40
CA GLN A 3 45.65 -10.80 -27.42
C GLN A 3 44.16 -10.40 -27.50
N GLU A 4 43.84 -9.11 -27.43
CA GLU A 4 42.47 -8.65 -27.64
C GLU A 4 42.03 -8.97 -29.09
N CYS A 5 41.31 -10.07 -29.27
CA CYS A 5 40.71 -10.43 -30.54
C CYS A 5 39.42 -9.63 -30.77
N PRO A 6 39.21 -8.97 -31.92
CA PRO A 6 37.99 -8.19 -32.20
C PRO A 6 36.73 -9.09 -32.30
N ALA A 7 35.53 -8.47 -32.25
CA ALA A 7 34.24 -9.17 -32.21
C ALA A 7 34.00 -10.07 -33.45
N ALA A 8 34.56 -9.68 -34.59
CA ALA A 8 34.68 -10.52 -35.76
C ALA A 8 36.09 -10.36 -36.38
N VAL A 9 36.60 -11.45 -36.94
CA VAL A 9 37.91 -11.49 -37.61
C VAL A 9 37.74 -12.06 -39.01
N PRO A 10 38.48 -11.55 -40.01
CA PRO A 10 38.63 -12.22 -41.30
C PRO A 10 39.18 -13.64 -41.09
N PHE A 11 38.64 -14.60 -41.84
CA PHE A 11 39.04 -16.00 -41.76
C PHE A 11 39.15 -16.57 -43.18
N ALA A 12 40.37 -16.57 -43.71
CA ALA A 12 40.68 -17.04 -45.05
C ALA A 12 41.01 -18.54 -45.05
N THR A 13 41.04 -19.16 -46.24
CA THR A 13 41.35 -20.60 -46.42
C THR A 13 42.73 -21.04 -45.95
N ALA A 14 43.62 -20.09 -45.65
CA ALA A 14 44.95 -20.36 -45.10
C ALA A 14 45.01 -20.21 -43.57
N ASP A 15 43.96 -19.68 -42.94
CA ASP A 15 43.85 -19.55 -41.50
C ASP A 15 43.41 -20.87 -40.87
N SER A 16 43.82 -21.13 -39.63
CA SER A 16 43.37 -22.29 -38.86
C SER A 16 42.46 -21.87 -37.71
N LEU A 17 41.37 -22.61 -37.52
CA LEU A 17 40.43 -22.42 -36.45
C LEU A 17 41.08 -22.63 -35.07
N ASP A 18 42.00 -23.59 -34.97
CA ASP A 18 42.75 -23.85 -33.73
C ASP A 18 43.70 -22.71 -33.38
N ASP A 19 44.39 -22.15 -34.38
CA ASP A 19 45.26 -20.98 -34.19
C ASP A 19 44.45 -19.73 -33.80
N LEU A 20 43.28 -19.55 -34.41
CA LEU A 20 42.37 -18.47 -34.08
C LEU A 20 41.83 -18.61 -32.64
N ALA A 21 41.39 -19.82 -32.27
CA ALA A 21 40.90 -20.14 -30.94
C ALA A 21 41.98 -19.88 -29.87
N ALA A 22 43.21 -20.36 -30.11
CA ALA A 22 44.35 -20.13 -29.22
C ALA A 22 44.71 -18.64 -29.09
N ARG A 23 44.67 -17.89 -30.20
CA ARG A 23 44.92 -16.45 -30.21
C ARG A 23 43.88 -15.66 -29.40
N CYS A 24 42.62 -16.09 -29.46
CA CYS A 24 41.49 -15.40 -28.83
C CYS A 24 41.11 -15.94 -27.46
N GLY A 25 41.78 -17.00 -26.97
CA GLY A 25 41.51 -17.59 -25.66
C GLY A 25 40.13 -18.26 -25.56
N VAL A 26 39.57 -18.71 -26.68
CA VAL A 26 38.30 -19.43 -26.77
C VAL A 26 38.54 -20.83 -27.34
N THR A 27 37.50 -21.68 -27.40
CA THR A 27 37.61 -23.00 -28.03
C THR A 27 37.11 -22.98 -29.47
N ALA A 28 37.68 -23.82 -30.33
CA ALA A 28 37.22 -24.00 -31.72
C ALA A 28 35.72 -24.34 -31.79
N ASP A 29 35.24 -25.19 -30.88
CA ASP A 29 33.83 -25.56 -30.74
C ASP A 29 32.93 -24.35 -30.40
N ALA A 30 33.39 -23.45 -29.52
CA ALA A 30 32.64 -22.24 -29.19
C ALA A 30 32.54 -21.29 -30.40
N ILE A 31 33.59 -21.21 -31.23
CA ILE A 31 33.59 -20.41 -32.46
C ILE A 31 32.61 -21.01 -33.48
N LEU A 32 32.63 -22.33 -33.69
CA LEU A 32 31.69 -23.02 -34.59
C LEU A 32 30.23 -22.79 -34.18
N ARG A 33 29.92 -22.95 -32.88
CA ARG A 33 28.57 -22.71 -32.34
C ARG A 33 28.12 -21.26 -32.50
N ALA A 34 29.00 -20.29 -32.25
CA ALA A 34 28.66 -18.86 -32.38
C ALA A 34 28.36 -18.43 -33.83
N ASN A 35 28.89 -19.16 -34.82
CA ASN A 35 28.73 -18.86 -36.24
C ASN A 35 27.73 -19.79 -36.94
N GLY A 36 27.07 -20.69 -36.20
CA GLY A 36 26.12 -21.67 -36.76
C GLY A 36 26.76 -22.67 -37.73
N ALA A 37 28.07 -22.88 -37.63
CA ALA A 37 28.84 -23.75 -38.51
C ALA A 37 29.05 -25.13 -37.88
N SER A 38 29.03 -26.17 -38.70
CA SER A 38 29.31 -27.55 -38.29
C SER A 38 30.75 -27.98 -38.60
N SER A 39 31.48 -27.19 -39.40
CA SER A 39 32.87 -27.45 -39.74
C SER A 39 33.64 -26.16 -40.07
N GLU A 40 34.97 -26.21 -39.99
CA GLU A 40 35.86 -25.09 -40.34
C GLU A 40 35.74 -24.66 -41.81
N ALA A 41 35.40 -25.57 -42.71
CA ALA A 41 35.19 -25.27 -44.13
C ALA A 41 34.05 -24.25 -44.35
N GLU A 42 32.97 -24.36 -43.58
CA GLU A 42 31.83 -23.43 -43.66
C GLU A 42 32.21 -22.01 -43.18
N LEU A 43 33.20 -21.91 -42.29
CA LEU A 43 33.72 -20.62 -41.82
C LEU A 43 34.58 -19.94 -42.89
N HIS A 44 35.35 -20.70 -43.68
CA HIS A 44 36.13 -20.14 -44.79
C HIS A 44 35.24 -19.57 -45.89
N ASP A 45 34.08 -20.19 -46.14
CA ASP A 45 33.11 -19.70 -47.13
C ASP A 45 32.46 -18.38 -46.69
N ALA A 46 32.32 -18.17 -45.37
CA ALA A 46 31.79 -16.93 -44.80
C ALA A 46 32.79 -15.75 -44.85
N GLY A 47 34.09 -16.04 -44.87
CA GLY A 47 35.18 -15.05 -44.98
C GLY A 47 35.41 -14.17 -43.74
N ALA A 48 34.44 -14.10 -42.82
CA ALA A 48 34.57 -13.47 -41.51
C ALA A 48 33.85 -14.31 -40.45
N VAL A 49 34.46 -14.42 -39.27
CA VAL A 49 34.04 -15.30 -38.17
C VAL A 49 33.84 -14.48 -36.90
N ALA A 50 32.67 -14.61 -36.27
CA ALA A 50 32.34 -14.02 -34.98
C ALA A 50 33.06 -14.74 -33.84
N ILE A 51 33.62 -13.99 -32.89
CA ILE A 51 34.34 -14.54 -31.73
C ILE A 51 33.40 -14.57 -30.51
N PRO A 52 33.09 -15.76 -29.95
CA PRO A 52 32.24 -15.89 -28.77
C PRO A 52 32.85 -15.16 -27.56
N GLY A 53 32.00 -14.51 -26.76
CA GLY A 53 32.41 -13.76 -25.57
C GLY A 53 32.89 -12.33 -25.83
N ARG A 54 32.83 -11.84 -27.08
CA ARG A 54 33.05 -10.42 -27.42
C ARG A 54 31.85 -9.74 -28.09
N ASN A 55 30.77 -10.47 -28.33
CA ASN A 55 29.48 -9.85 -28.63
C ASN A 55 28.86 -9.37 -27.31
N ASP A 56 28.37 -8.14 -27.33
CA ASP A 56 27.68 -7.36 -26.30
C ASP A 56 26.60 -8.09 -25.47
N ASP A 57 26.99 -9.03 -24.60
CA ASP A 57 26.10 -9.62 -23.57
C ASP A 57 26.46 -9.15 -22.14
N THR A 58 27.38 -8.19 -22.02
CA THR A 58 27.70 -7.54 -20.74
C THR A 58 26.46 -6.84 -20.17
N GLU A 59 25.62 -6.21 -20.99
CA GLU A 59 24.38 -5.57 -20.52
C GLU A 59 23.36 -6.60 -20.01
N GLY A 60 23.17 -7.72 -20.70
CA GLY A 60 22.27 -8.79 -20.25
C GLY A 60 22.72 -9.41 -18.92
N SER A 61 24.01 -9.70 -18.77
CA SER A 61 24.57 -10.24 -17.53
C SER A 61 24.54 -9.23 -16.38
N LEU A 62 24.79 -7.95 -16.64
CA LEU A 62 24.73 -6.89 -15.62
C LEU A 62 23.29 -6.60 -15.18
N LEU A 63 22.32 -6.66 -16.10
CA LEU A 63 20.90 -6.47 -15.75
C LEU A 63 20.37 -7.62 -14.91
N VAL A 64 20.77 -8.86 -15.20
CA VAL A 64 20.44 -10.02 -14.35
C VAL A 64 21.04 -9.87 -12.97
N GLN A 65 22.34 -9.54 -12.88
CA GLN A 65 23.01 -9.34 -11.60
C GLN A 65 22.44 -8.16 -10.80
N ALA A 66 22.05 -7.07 -11.48
CA ALA A 66 21.36 -5.95 -10.86
C ALA A 66 19.98 -6.37 -10.34
N GLY A 67 19.25 -7.21 -11.09
CA GLY A 67 17.96 -7.77 -10.65
C GLY A 67 18.08 -8.60 -9.37
N GLU A 68 19.08 -9.48 -9.30
CA GLU A 68 19.33 -10.31 -8.12
C GLU A 68 19.67 -9.45 -6.88
N VAL A 69 20.55 -8.45 -7.04
CA VAL A 69 20.90 -7.52 -5.96
C VAL A 69 19.68 -6.70 -5.51
N LEU A 70 18.83 -6.27 -6.44
CA LEU A 70 17.59 -5.56 -6.11
C LEU A 70 16.60 -6.44 -5.35
N GLU A 71 16.46 -7.71 -5.73
CA GLU A 71 15.58 -8.66 -5.03
C GLU A 71 16.08 -8.93 -3.61
N ASP A 72 17.39 -9.14 -3.44
CA ASP A 72 18.01 -9.32 -2.14
C ASP A 72 17.83 -8.10 -1.25
N THR A 73 18.07 -6.91 -1.81
CA THR A 73 17.87 -5.64 -1.10
C THR A 73 16.40 -5.45 -0.72
N ALA A 74 15.46 -5.78 -1.60
CA ALA A 74 14.03 -5.68 -1.31
C ALA A 74 13.60 -6.64 -0.20
N ARG A 75 14.14 -7.86 -0.19
CA ARG A 75 13.88 -8.86 0.85
C ARG A 75 14.43 -8.42 2.20
N GLU A 76 15.65 -7.91 2.23
CA GLU A 76 16.28 -7.38 3.45
C GLU A 76 15.51 -6.16 3.97
N ALA A 77 15.16 -5.21 3.09
CA ALA A 77 14.35 -4.05 3.47
C ALA A 77 12.97 -4.46 4.01
N GLY A 78 12.33 -5.47 3.42
CA GLY A 78 11.07 -6.02 3.91
C GLY A 78 11.20 -6.64 5.30
N ALA A 79 12.27 -7.39 5.56
CA ALA A 79 12.54 -7.97 6.88
C ALA A 79 12.77 -6.89 7.95
N VAL A 80 13.56 -5.87 7.64
CA VAL A 80 13.80 -4.73 8.55
C VAL A 80 12.50 -3.96 8.82
N ALA A 81 11.68 -3.73 7.80
CA ALA A 81 10.39 -3.07 7.97
C ALA A 81 9.43 -3.89 8.85
N ALA A 82 9.41 -5.21 8.69
CA ALA A 82 8.60 -6.10 9.52
C ALA A 82 9.07 -6.08 10.98
N GLU A 83 10.38 -6.20 11.23
CA GLU A 83 10.94 -6.12 12.58
C GLU A 83 10.65 -4.77 13.25
N ALA A 84 10.77 -3.67 12.50
CA ALA A 84 10.42 -2.34 13.00
C ALA A 84 8.92 -2.23 13.33
N GLY A 85 8.06 -2.82 12.50
CA GLY A 85 6.61 -2.89 12.73
C GLY A 85 6.27 -3.68 13.99
N ASP A 86 6.87 -4.85 14.17
CA ASP A 86 6.69 -5.69 15.35
C ASP A 86 7.18 -4.98 16.62
N ALA A 87 8.36 -4.36 16.57
CA ALA A 87 8.89 -3.59 17.70
C ALA A 87 8.00 -2.38 18.06
N ALA A 88 7.44 -1.69 17.06
CA ALA A 88 6.49 -0.61 17.29
C ALA A 88 5.18 -1.12 17.89
N ALA A 89 4.66 -2.26 17.42
CA ALA A 89 3.46 -2.89 17.95
C ALA A 89 3.66 -3.35 19.40
N ASP A 90 4.78 -3.99 19.71
CA ASP A 90 5.15 -4.40 21.06
C ASP A 90 5.29 -3.19 21.99
N HIS A 91 5.92 -2.11 21.51
CA HIS A 91 6.01 -0.87 22.27
C HIS A 91 4.63 -0.31 22.59
N LEU A 92 3.77 -0.19 21.58
CA LEU A 92 2.40 0.31 21.73
C LEU A 92 1.60 -0.58 22.70
N ALA A 93 1.71 -1.90 22.62
CA ALA A 93 1.01 -2.83 23.51
C ALA A 93 1.37 -2.61 24.99
N GLY A 94 2.58 -2.13 25.28
CA GLY A 94 3.00 -1.75 26.63
C GLY A 94 2.48 -0.40 27.12
N THR A 95 1.97 0.46 26.23
CA THR A 95 1.46 1.79 26.60
C THR A 95 0.01 1.75 27.07
N GLU A 96 -0.39 2.76 27.84
CA GLU A 96 -1.80 2.98 28.22
C GLU A 96 -2.71 3.11 26.99
N PHE A 97 -2.21 3.78 25.95
CA PHE A 97 -2.91 3.91 24.68
C PHE A 97 -3.16 2.56 24.01
N GLY A 98 -2.13 1.70 23.88
CA GLY A 98 -2.30 0.36 23.30
C GLY A 98 -3.20 -0.56 24.14
N GLN A 99 -3.18 -0.42 25.46
CA GLN A 99 -4.12 -1.11 26.36
C GLN A 99 -5.56 -0.63 26.15
N SER A 100 -5.75 0.68 25.96
CA SER A 100 -7.05 1.31 25.69
C SER A 100 -7.60 0.88 24.33
N LEU A 101 -6.75 0.81 23.31
CA LEU A 101 -7.11 0.26 22.00
C LEU A 101 -7.49 -1.22 22.08
N ARG A 102 -6.72 -2.04 22.80
CA ARG A 102 -7.05 -3.47 22.97
C ARG A 102 -8.39 -3.65 23.67
N TYR A 103 -8.65 -2.87 24.72
CA TYR A 103 -9.94 -2.84 25.40
C TYR A 103 -11.09 -2.46 24.45
N ALA A 104 -10.90 -1.46 23.59
CA ALA A 104 -11.88 -1.02 22.60
C ALA A 104 -12.14 -2.02 21.46
N ILE A 105 -11.15 -2.87 21.12
CA ILE A 105 -11.29 -3.93 20.12
C ILE A 105 -12.00 -5.16 20.72
N ASP A 106 -11.63 -5.56 21.93
CA ASP A 106 -12.21 -6.73 22.61
C ASP A 106 -13.63 -6.46 23.12
N GLN A 107 -14.00 -5.19 23.30
CA GLN A 107 -15.34 -4.77 23.67
C GLN A 107 -15.90 -3.82 22.61
N PRO A 108 -16.77 -4.27 21.69
CA PRO A 108 -17.41 -3.37 20.72
C PRO A 108 -18.32 -2.33 21.40
N SER A 109 -18.73 -2.55 22.65
CA SER A 109 -19.41 -1.56 23.49
C SER A 109 -18.48 -0.45 24.04
N ALA A 110 -17.17 -0.59 23.81
CA ALA A 110 -16.14 0.42 24.08
C ALA A 110 -15.64 1.10 22.79
N HIS A 111 -16.31 0.89 21.65
CA HIS A 111 -16.30 1.91 20.61
C HIS A 111 -16.82 3.20 21.23
N GLY A 112 -16.14 4.32 20.96
CA GLY A 112 -16.56 5.63 21.44
C GLY A 112 -18.04 5.90 21.14
N ALA A 113 -18.62 6.87 21.84
CA ALA A 113 -20.05 7.14 21.76
C ALA A 113 -20.54 7.19 20.30
N THR A 114 -21.60 6.45 19.99
CA THR A 114 -22.13 6.34 18.63
C THR A 114 -23.51 7.00 18.59
N MET A 115 -23.78 7.78 17.54
CA MET A 115 -25.06 8.46 17.37
C MET A 115 -25.80 7.93 16.14
N LEU A 116 -27.05 7.53 16.33
CA LEU A 116 -27.98 7.14 15.30
C LEU A 116 -29.14 8.13 15.26
N VAL A 117 -29.50 8.59 14.06
CA VAL A 117 -30.61 9.51 13.85
C VAL A 117 -31.65 8.83 12.97
N THR A 118 -32.88 8.72 13.46
CA THR A 118 -34.00 8.13 12.75
C THR A 118 -35.10 9.15 12.56
N ARG A 119 -35.60 9.32 11.33
CA ARG A 119 -36.79 10.15 11.06
C ARG A 119 -38.04 9.33 11.38
N THR A 120 -38.77 9.71 12.43
CA THR A 120 -40.00 8.99 12.84
C THR A 120 -41.26 9.51 12.14
N SER A 121 -41.28 10.79 11.76
CA SER A 121 -42.35 11.44 11.00
C SER A 121 -41.82 12.75 10.38
N PRO A 122 -42.57 13.44 9.50
CA PRO A 122 -42.18 14.75 8.98
C PRO A 122 -41.86 15.71 10.14
N GLY A 123 -40.67 16.31 10.11
CA GLY A 123 -40.18 17.18 11.18
C GLY A 123 -39.96 16.52 12.55
N ARG A 124 -39.97 15.18 12.68
CA ARG A 124 -39.57 14.48 13.92
C ARG A 124 -38.40 13.54 13.72
N PHE A 125 -37.42 13.71 14.59
CA PHE A 125 -36.24 12.88 14.66
C PHE A 125 -36.09 12.27 16.04
N GLN A 126 -35.83 10.97 16.07
CA GLN A 126 -35.37 10.25 17.25
C GLN A 126 -33.85 10.10 17.13
N ILE A 127 -33.14 10.55 18.14
CA ILE A 127 -31.69 10.48 18.21
C ILE A 127 -31.34 9.52 19.34
N GLU A 128 -30.67 8.44 18.99
CA GLU A 128 -30.19 7.44 19.92
C GLU A 128 -28.67 7.51 19.98
N VAL A 129 -28.15 7.64 21.19
CA VAL A 129 -26.72 7.72 21.44
C VAL A 129 -26.37 6.65 22.45
N SER A 130 -25.40 5.81 22.11
CA SER A 130 -24.91 4.73 22.96
C SER A 130 -23.43 4.94 23.27
N GLY A 131 -22.94 4.35 24.36
CA GLY A 131 -21.53 4.48 24.76
C GLY A 131 -21.18 5.82 25.43
N LEU A 132 -22.18 6.51 25.99
CA LEU A 132 -21.96 7.69 26.83
C LEU A 132 -21.59 7.27 28.26
N ARG A 133 -21.01 8.17 29.06
CA ARG A 133 -20.81 7.91 30.49
C ARG A 133 -22.09 8.20 31.26
N ALA A 134 -22.34 7.44 32.33
CA ALA A 134 -23.43 7.73 33.25
C ALA A 134 -23.18 9.05 33.99
N GLY A 135 -24.19 9.91 34.04
CA GLY A 135 -24.11 11.25 34.65
C GLY A 135 -23.52 12.34 33.73
N GLN A 136 -23.22 12.03 32.47
CA GLN A 136 -22.61 12.98 31.54
C GLN A 136 -23.64 13.98 31.00
N GLU A 137 -23.37 15.28 31.14
CA GLU A 137 -24.17 16.34 30.50
C GLU A 137 -23.86 16.41 29.00
N VAL A 138 -24.89 16.23 28.18
CA VAL A 138 -24.82 16.27 26.73
C VAL A 138 -25.83 17.26 26.16
N THR A 139 -25.43 17.97 25.11
CA THR A 139 -26.28 18.89 24.36
C THR A 139 -26.38 18.42 22.92
N VAL A 140 -27.61 18.24 22.43
CA VAL A 140 -27.91 17.88 21.06
C VAL A 140 -28.44 19.11 20.33
N THR A 141 -27.77 19.50 19.25
CA THR A 141 -28.13 20.65 18.44
C THR A 141 -28.43 20.21 17.01
N ALA A 142 -29.53 20.70 16.45
CA ALA A 142 -29.90 20.48 15.07
C ALA A 142 -29.68 21.76 14.25
N PHE A 143 -29.07 21.61 13.07
CA PHE A 143 -28.76 22.68 12.14
C PHE A 143 -29.33 22.40 10.76
N ARG A 144 -29.74 23.47 10.07
CA ARG A 144 -30.07 23.47 8.63
C ARG A 144 -29.33 24.59 7.95
N ARG A 145 -28.46 24.26 6.97
CA ARG A 145 -27.67 25.25 6.21
C ARG A 145 -26.92 26.26 7.12
N GLY A 146 -26.47 25.82 8.29
CA GLY A 146 -25.77 26.66 9.29
C GLY A 146 -26.69 27.43 10.24
N GLU A 147 -28.01 27.36 10.10
CA GLU A 147 -28.98 27.93 11.03
C GLU A 147 -29.34 26.90 12.10
N LEU A 148 -29.28 27.30 13.38
CA LEU A 148 -29.69 26.47 14.50
C LEU A 148 -31.23 26.37 14.52
N LEU A 149 -31.75 25.15 14.43
CA LEU A 149 -33.18 24.89 14.43
C LEU A 149 -33.71 24.48 15.79
N ALA A 150 -32.96 23.64 16.51
CA ALA A 150 -33.37 23.14 17.81
C ALA A 150 -32.16 22.75 18.66
N LEU A 151 -32.36 22.77 19.97
CA LEU A 151 -31.38 22.39 20.96
C LEU A 151 -32.11 21.63 22.08
N ASP A 152 -31.56 20.49 22.47
CA ASP A 152 -32.01 19.69 23.59
C ASP A 152 -30.82 19.35 24.49
N ALA A 153 -31.00 19.39 25.80
CA ALA A 153 -29.93 19.13 26.76
C ALA A 153 -30.41 18.08 27.75
N ALA A 154 -29.57 17.07 27.97
CA ALA A 154 -29.91 15.93 28.79
C ALA A 154 -28.69 15.41 29.55
N VAL A 155 -28.96 14.68 30.63
CA VAL A 155 -27.94 13.92 31.35
C VAL A 155 -28.05 12.47 30.90
N ALA A 156 -26.97 11.92 30.34
CA ALA A 156 -26.93 10.56 29.86
C ALA A 156 -26.77 9.57 31.01
N ASP A 157 -27.43 8.42 30.93
CA ASP A 157 -27.28 7.30 31.86
C ASP A 157 -26.69 6.09 31.12
N GLY A 158 -25.51 6.28 30.51
CA GLY A 158 -24.88 5.31 29.61
C GLY A 158 -25.37 5.37 28.15
N ALA A 159 -26.59 5.85 27.96
CA ALA A 159 -27.22 6.12 26.67
C ALA A 159 -28.11 7.36 26.73
N LEU A 160 -28.47 7.90 25.56
CA LEU A 160 -29.41 8.99 25.40
C LEU A 160 -30.42 8.65 24.31
N THR A 161 -31.70 8.88 24.57
CA THR A 161 -32.75 8.93 23.55
C THR A 161 -33.42 10.30 23.59
N ALA A 162 -33.16 11.11 22.57
CA ALA A 162 -33.74 12.45 22.43
C ALA A 162 -34.75 12.48 21.28
N HIS A 163 -35.81 13.27 21.44
CA HIS A 163 -36.82 13.47 20.41
C HIS A 163 -36.83 14.94 20.01
N LEU A 164 -36.39 15.23 18.79
CA LEU A 164 -36.28 16.58 18.28
C LEU A 164 -37.36 16.85 17.23
N MET A 165 -38.12 17.92 17.48
CA MET A 165 -39.11 18.47 16.57
C MET A 165 -38.47 19.60 15.76
N LEU A 166 -38.35 19.43 14.45
CA LEU A 166 -37.87 20.45 13.51
C LEU A 166 -39.05 20.91 12.64
N PRO A 167 -39.84 21.89 13.10
CA PRO A 167 -41.00 22.37 12.34
C PRO A 167 -40.55 23.03 11.04
N GLY A 168 -41.24 22.69 9.93
CA GLY A 168 -40.96 23.25 8.61
C GLY A 168 -39.76 22.62 7.88
N LEU A 169 -39.32 21.44 8.31
CA LEU A 169 -38.39 20.60 7.54
C LEU A 169 -39.21 19.65 6.67
N ASP A 170 -39.08 19.76 5.35
CA ASP A 170 -39.77 18.89 4.40
C ASP A 170 -39.20 17.45 4.44
N GLU A 171 -39.88 16.49 3.80
CA GLU A 171 -39.45 15.08 3.78
C GLU A 171 -38.12 14.91 3.03
N GLU A 172 -37.87 15.73 2.00
CA GLU A 172 -36.66 15.71 1.18
C GLU A 172 -35.51 16.57 1.77
N GLU A 173 -35.78 17.36 2.82
CA GLU A 173 -34.77 18.21 3.43
C GLU A 173 -33.96 17.47 4.51
N GLN A 174 -32.64 17.66 4.46
CA GLN A 174 -31.71 17.11 5.44
C GLN A 174 -31.41 18.12 6.56
N ALA A 175 -31.21 17.59 7.77
CA ALA A 175 -30.69 18.34 8.91
C ALA A 175 -29.40 17.68 9.42
N ALA A 176 -28.48 18.50 9.91
CA ALA A 176 -27.28 18.04 10.61
C ALA A 176 -27.52 18.08 12.11
N PHE A 177 -27.14 17.02 12.82
CA PHE A 177 -27.26 16.89 14.26
C PHE A 177 -25.85 16.81 14.83
N VAL A 178 -25.60 17.60 15.86
CA VAL A 178 -24.33 17.63 16.60
C VAL A 178 -24.65 17.34 18.06
N LEU A 179 -23.98 16.35 18.63
CA LEU A 179 -23.98 16.12 20.06
C LEU A 179 -22.62 16.55 20.62
N GLU A 180 -22.66 17.38 21.66
CA GLU A 180 -21.47 17.82 22.40
C GLU A 180 -21.62 17.43 23.87
N ALA A 181 -20.59 16.81 24.44
CA ALA A 181 -20.51 16.61 25.89
C ALA A 181 -19.80 17.79 26.55
N ARG A 182 -20.31 18.26 27.69
CA ARG A 182 -19.78 19.48 28.33
C ARG A 182 -18.40 19.32 28.98
N GLU A 183 -18.09 18.13 29.46
CA GLU A 183 -16.87 17.86 30.23
C GLU A 183 -15.81 17.08 29.45
N GLU A 184 -16.17 16.50 28.30
CA GLU A 184 -15.25 15.77 27.43
C GLU A 184 -15.13 16.49 26.08
N ASP A 185 -13.98 16.35 25.42
CA ASP A 185 -13.80 16.75 24.01
C ASP A 185 -14.49 15.73 23.07
N LEU A 186 -15.75 15.40 23.39
CA LEU A 186 -16.59 14.46 22.66
C LEU A 186 -17.58 15.24 21.83
N ARG A 187 -17.42 15.15 20.51
CA ARG A 187 -18.34 15.71 19.52
C ARG A 187 -18.74 14.66 18.50
N LEU A 188 -20.03 14.34 18.46
CA LEU A 188 -20.60 13.45 17.46
C LEU A 188 -21.39 14.27 16.45
N THR A 189 -21.29 13.90 15.18
CA THR A 189 -22.05 14.54 14.10
C THR A 189 -22.73 13.46 13.28
N ALA A 190 -24.02 13.64 12.99
CA ALA A 190 -24.74 12.80 12.05
C ALA A 190 -25.68 13.66 11.21
N THR A 191 -26.01 13.18 10.02
CA THR A 191 -27.03 13.77 9.16
C THR A 191 -28.30 12.93 9.22
N SER A 192 -29.46 13.56 9.06
CA SER A 192 -30.71 12.81 8.90
C SER A 192 -30.60 11.85 7.71
N PRO A 193 -31.18 10.64 7.81
CA PRO A 193 -31.23 9.71 6.68
C PRO A 193 -32.02 10.32 5.51
N ASP A 194 -31.63 9.92 4.29
CA ASP A 194 -32.37 10.25 3.06
C ASP A 194 -33.79 9.69 3.14
N GLY A 195 -34.76 10.48 2.69
CA GLY A 195 -36.17 10.10 2.59
C GLY A 195 -36.43 9.10 1.46
#